data_AF-A0A4Y2EDX3-F1
#
_entry.id   AF-A0A4Y2EDX3-F1
#
_cell.length_a   1.000
_cell.length_b   1.000
_cell.length_c   1.000
_cell.angle_alpha   90.00
_cell.angle_beta   90.00
_cell.angle_gamma   90.00
#
_symmetry.space_group_name_H-M   'P 1'
#
loop_
_entity.id
_entity.type
_entity.pdbx_description
1 polymer ?
#
loop_
_entity_poly.entity_id
_entity_poly.type
_entity_poly.pdbx_seq_one_letter_code
_entity_poly.pdbx_strand_id
1 'polypeptide(L)'
;MAHLNYNPLSLKDMAIRRLASVLFKESNILASISNFHCKFSLCDEVWQETVEDKLPDEISKLGLPKSLKKLLIDTVKPMGLQVGRWKEFHEEYLHDSYGEEIHFDVPILVKLRWTAAGAVDYRKTAEELVRSDVIDIVEPYKLSCLYCMEAYIPMFWKELPKENKQYFCRKTERCFQNGGLDLEFWWPYIIKGQESNLDNLTRSYRRNQITFHQYAFQCSAEKGNKTAAEYFFQKLTHEEKEVSLMSTTRSLLTYDYTTRNYLDREDDKEFPSETFSELLSYLLSVMTPDQQMRIFCLAKFWNGFWNGHFKTYSQRLQTLSGTFFLKETTTLCCVEYMDSLKIQATIV
;
A
#
# COMPACT_ATOMS: atom_id res chain seq x y z
N MET A 1 12.79 -21.38 -0.03
CA MET A 1 12.11 -20.58 -1.07
C MET A 1 11.33 -21.52 -1.98
N ALA A 2 10.02 -21.65 -1.79
CA ALA A 2 9.12 -22.35 -2.71
C ALA A 2 7.66 -21.94 -2.42
N HIS A 3 7.05 -21.30 -3.42
CA HIS A 3 5.63 -21.24 -3.74
C HIS A 3 4.62 -20.84 -2.65
N LEU A 4 4.49 -19.52 -2.43
CA LEU A 4 3.17 -18.96 -2.19
C LEU A 4 2.31 -19.27 -3.42
N ASN A 5 1.23 -20.00 -3.19
CA ASN A 5 0.34 -20.55 -4.19
C ASN A 5 -0.39 -19.39 -4.92
N TYR A 6 0.28 -18.82 -5.91
CA TYR A 6 -0.35 -17.96 -6.91
C TYR A 6 -1.37 -18.85 -7.60
N ASN A 7 -2.66 -18.66 -7.33
CA ASN A 7 -3.69 -19.27 -8.15
C ASN A 7 -3.55 -18.59 -9.53
N PRO A 8 -2.94 -19.26 -10.53
CA PRO A 8 -2.55 -18.57 -11.75
C PRO A 8 -3.83 -18.09 -12.43
N LEU A 9 -3.90 -16.78 -12.68
CA LEU A 9 -5.02 -16.21 -13.41
C LEU A 9 -5.19 -16.97 -14.72
N SER A 10 -6.42 -17.32 -15.07
CA SER A 10 -6.66 -18.00 -16.33
C SER A 10 -6.18 -17.12 -17.49
N LEU A 11 -5.72 -17.72 -18.58
CA LEU A 11 -5.33 -16.97 -19.79
C LEU A 11 -6.47 -16.04 -20.26
N LYS A 12 -7.71 -16.49 -20.08
CA LYS A 12 -8.91 -15.70 -20.36
C LYS A 12 -8.94 -14.44 -19.49
N ASP A 13 -8.80 -14.56 -18.17
CA ASP A 13 -8.83 -13.41 -17.26
C ASP A 13 -7.69 -12.44 -17.53
N MET A 14 -6.48 -12.96 -17.79
CA MET A 14 -5.33 -12.15 -18.18
C MET A 14 -5.60 -11.37 -19.47
N ALA A 15 -6.20 -12.01 -20.48
CA ALA A 15 -6.54 -11.37 -21.74
C ALA A 15 -7.59 -10.25 -21.56
N ILE A 16 -8.63 -10.49 -20.75
CA ILE A 16 -9.66 -9.47 -20.47
C ILE A 16 -9.07 -8.28 -19.71
N ARG A 17 -8.24 -8.52 -18.69
CA ARG A 17 -7.58 -7.46 -17.92
C ARG A 17 -6.60 -6.66 -18.78
N ARG A 18 -5.91 -7.32 -19.71
CA ARG A 18 -5.05 -6.64 -20.69
C ARG A 18 -5.85 -5.81 -21.68
N LEU A 19 -7.01 -6.28 -22.12
CA LEU A 19 -7.91 -5.48 -22.95
C LEU A 19 -8.43 -4.26 -22.16
N ALA A 20 -8.84 -4.45 -20.91
CA ALA A 20 -9.25 -3.38 -20.02
C ALA A 20 -8.15 -2.33 -19.81
N SER A 21 -6.89 -2.73 -19.61
CA SER A 21 -5.79 -1.78 -19.42
C SER A 21 -5.45 -0.97 -20.68
N VAL A 22 -5.74 -1.51 -21.87
CA VAL A 22 -5.66 -0.75 -23.13
C VAL A 22 -6.80 0.26 -23.22
N LEU A 23 -8.02 -0.12 -22.81
CA LEU A 23 -9.16 0.82 -22.79
C LEU A 23 -8.91 2.04 -21.91
N PHE A 24 -8.26 1.86 -20.75
CA PHE A 24 -7.86 2.99 -19.91
C PHE A 24 -6.86 3.96 -20.55
N LYS A 25 -6.34 3.66 -21.75
CA LYS A 25 -5.48 4.56 -22.53
C LYS A 25 -6.21 5.28 -23.65
N GLU A 26 -7.49 4.99 -23.86
CA GLU A 26 -8.31 5.68 -24.86
C GLU A 26 -8.57 7.12 -24.41
N SER A 27 -8.50 8.07 -25.35
CA SER A 27 -8.47 9.50 -25.04
C SER A 27 -9.71 10.00 -24.31
N ASN A 28 -10.88 9.45 -24.62
CA ASN A 28 -12.16 9.77 -23.98
C ASN A 28 -12.25 9.28 -22.53
N ILE A 29 -11.72 8.09 -22.25
CA ILE A 29 -11.65 7.54 -20.90
C ILE A 29 -10.63 8.33 -20.09
N LEU A 30 -9.44 8.57 -20.64
CA LEU A 30 -8.42 9.42 -20.02
C LEU A 30 -8.94 10.83 -19.73
N ALA A 31 -9.68 11.45 -20.66
CA ALA A 31 -10.30 12.76 -20.42
C ALA A 31 -11.33 12.72 -19.28
N SER A 32 -12.13 11.65 -19.20
CA SER A 32 -13.10 11.50 -18.11
C SER A 32 -12.40 11.35 -16.75
N ILE A 33 -11.32 10.57 -16.68
CA ILE A 33 -10.50 10.41 -15.46
C ILE A 33 -9.76 11.70 -15.11
N SER A 34 -9.24 12.41 -16.11
CA SER A 34 -8.55 13.70 -15.91
C SER A 34 -9.47 14.74 -15.28
N ASN A 35 -10.74 14.76 -15.70
CA ASN A 35 -11.77 15.68 -15.20
C ASN A 35 -12.39 15.24 -13.87
N PHE A 36 -12.05 14.04 -13.38
CA PHE A 36 -12.48 13.60 -12.06
C PHE A 36 -11.68 14.36 -11.00
N HIS A 37 -12.41 15.06 -10.13
CA HIS A 37 -11.88 15.75 -8.98
C HIS A 37 -12.71 15.35 -7.78
N CYS A 38 -12.05 14.88 -6.74
CA CYS A 38 -12.68 14.58 -5.48
C CYS A 38 -11.93 15.26 -4.33
N LYS A 39 -12.68 15.91 -3.44
CA LYS A 39 -12.14 16.59 -2.25
C LYS A 39 -12.76 16.07 -0.95
N PHE A 40 -13.64 15.07 -0.99
CA PHE A 40 -14.49 14.67 0.14
C PHE A 40 -14.88 13.18 0.09
N SER A 41 -15.46 12.67 1.18
CA SER A 41 -15.86 11.27 1.42
C SER A 41 -16.85 10.61 0.44
N LEU A 42 -17.22 11.26 -0.66
CA LEU A 42 -18.12 10.75 -1.73
C LEU A 42 -17.38 10.45 -3.04
N CYS A 43 -16.07 10.17 -2.98
CA CYS A 43 -15.25 9.96 -4.18
C CYS A 43 -15.69 8.77 -5.02
N ASP A 44 -16.17 7.70 -4.38
CA ASP A 44 -16.61 6.50 -5.08
C ASP A 44 -17.88 6.77 -5.92
N GLU A 45 -18.86 7.55 -5.42
CA GLU A 45 -20.05 7.90 -6.21
C GLU A 45 -19.71 8.84 -7.36
N VAL A 46 -18.91 9.89 -7.10
CA VAL A 46 -18.50 10.84 -8.15
C VAL A 46 -17.69 10.12 -9.22
N TRP A 47 -16.82 9.18 -8.84
CA TRP A 47 -16.06 8.36 -9.78
C TRP A 47 -16.97 7.50 -10.64
N GLN A 48 -17.96 6.87 -10.01
CA GLN A 48 -18.94 6.05 -10.71
C GLN A 48 -19.66 6.85 -11.80
N GLU A 49 -20.18 8.02 -11.46
CA GLU A 49 -20.94 8.87 -12.40
C GLU A 49 -20.05 9.44 -13.51
N THR A 50 -18.84 9.90 -13.17
CA THR A 50 -17.97 10.62 -14.11
C THR A 50 -17.19 9.70 -15.05
N VAL A 51 -16.79 8.52 -14.57
CA VAL A 51 -15.94 7.58 -15.30
C VAL A 51 -16.66 6.26 -15.54
N GLU A 52 -17.15 5.58 -14.50
CA GLU A 52 -17.61 4.20 -14.66
C GLU A 52 -18.85 4.07 -15.54
N ASP A 53 -19.82 4.96 -15.39
CA ASP A 53 -21.09 4.91 -16.11
C ASP A 53 -20.94 5.19 -17.61
N LYS A 54 -19.80 5.77 -18.03
CA LYS A 54 -19.47 5.97 -19.45
C LYS A 54 -18.80 4.76 -20.08
N LEU A 55 -18.19 3.88 -19.29
CA LEU A 55 -17.46 2.71 -19.82
C LEU A 55 -18.35 1.75 -20.62
N PRO A 56 -19.61 1.43 -20.23
CA PRO A 56 -20.47 0.54 -21.01
C PRO A 56 -20.73 1.03 -22.43
N ASP A 57 -20.87 2.35 -22.63
CA ASP A 57 -21.08 2.94 -23.95
C ASP A 57 -19.84 2.81 -24.83
N GLU A 58 -18.65 3.04 -24.25
CA GLU A 58 -17.38 2.87 -24.96
C GLU A 58 -17.10 1.41 -25.30
N ILE A 59 -17.32 0.51 -24.36
CA ILE A 59 -17.20 -0.94 -24.59
C ILE A 59 -18.20 -1.42 -25.64
N SER A 60 -19.38 -0.79 -25.71
CA SER A 60 -20.39 -1.15 -26.71
C SER A 60 -19.95 -0.87 -28.14
N LYS A 61 -19.11 0.15 -28.35
CA LYS A 61 -18.54 0.53 -29.66
C LYS A 61 -17.50 -0.47 -30.19
N LEU A 62 -16.91 -1.31 -29.33
CA LEU A 62 -15.85 -2.27 -29.70
C LEU A 62 -16.32 -3.46 -30.56
N GLY A 63 -17.61 -3.56 -30.89
CA GLY A 63 -18.15 -4.66 -31.71
C GLY A 63 -18.08 -6.06 -31.08
N LEU A 64 -17.82 -6.16 -29.78
CA LEU A 64 -17.63 -7.45 -29.09
C LEU A 64 -18.95 -8.23 -28.88
N PRO A 65 -18.91 -9.58 -28.83
CA PRO A 65 -20.06 -10.39 -28.45
C PRO A 65 -20.60 -10.01 -27.06
N LYS A 66 -21.92 -10.17 -26.85
CA LYS A 66 -22.60 -9.76 -25.60
C LYS A 66 -21.97 -10.35 -24.33
N SER A 67 -21.60 -11.63 -24.35
CA SER A 67 -20.96 -12.31 -23.23
C SER A 67 -19.58 -11.72 -22.90
N LEU A 68 -18.83 -11.32 -23.92
CA LEU A 68 -17.51 -10.72 -23.76
C LEU A 68 -17.60 -9.26 -23.29
N LYS A 69 -18.58 -8.50 -23.80
CA LYS A 69 -18.88 -7.15 -23.32
C LYS A 69 -19.19 -7.15 -21.83
N LYS A 70 -20.07 -8.05 -21.39
CA LYS A 70 -20.41 -8.20 -19.97
C LYS A 70 -19.16 -8.49 -19.14
N LEU A 71 -18.36 -9.49 -19.54
CA LEU A 71 -17.14 -9.86 -18.84
C LEU A 71 -16.13 -8.70 -18.75
N LEU A 72 -16.01 -7.91 -19.83
CA LEU A 72 -15.15 -6.74 -19.86
C LEU A 72 -15.66 -5.65 -18.92
N ILE A 73 -16.96 -5.33 -18.93
CA ILE A 73 -17.56 -4.36 -18.01
C ILE A 73 -17.33 -4.78 -16.55
N ASP A 74 -17.61 -6.05 -16.22
CA ASP A 74 -17.41 -6.60 -14.88
C ASP A 74 -15.94 -6.55 -14.44
N THR A 75 -14.99 -6.51 -15.39
CA THR A 75 -13.55 -6.41 -15.12
C THR A 75 -13.07 -4.95 -15.04
N VAL A 76 -13.55 -4.07 -15.92
CA VAL A 76 -13.07 -2.68 -16.02
C VAL A 76 -13.51 -1.89 -14.79
N LYS A 77 -14.71 -2.13 -14.23
CA LYS A 77 -15.18 -1.42 -13.03
C LYS A 77 -14.20 -1.47 -11.85
N PRO A 78 -13.84 -2.65 -11.30
CA PRO A 78 -12.88 -2.70 -10.19
C PRO A 78 -11.46 -2.26 -10.56
N MET A 79 -11.09 -2.27 -11.85
CA MET A 79 -9.83 -1.68 -12.31
C MET A 79 -9.89 -0.16 -12.33
N GLY A 80 -11.02 0.42 -12.74
CA GLY A 80 -11.27 1.85 -12.76
C GLY A 80 -11.21 2.44 -11.36
N LEU A 81 -11.92 1.82 -10.41
CA LEU A 81 -11.88 2.25 -9.01
C LEU A 81 -10.45 2.34 -8.45
N GLN A 82 -9.57 1.39 -8.81
CA GLN A 82 -8.16 1.45 -8.41
C GLN A 82 -7.39 2.61 -9.06
N VAL A 83 -7.74 3.01 -10.27
CA VAL A 83 -7.17 4.21 -10.92
C VAL A 83 -7.62 5.47 -10.19
N GLY A 84 -8.90 5.55 -9.82
CA GLY A 84 -9.45 6.67 -9.04
C GLY A 84 -8.70 6.83 -7.71
N ARG A 85 -8.61 5.75 -6.92
CA ARG A 85 -7.88 5.74 -5.64
C ARG A 85 -6.39 6.04 -5.78
N TRP A 86 -5.76 5.50 -6.83
CA TRP A 86 -4.36 5.81 -7.13
C TRP A 86 -4.18 7.30 -7.43
N LYS A 87 -5.04 7.89 -8.26
CA LYS A 87 -5.00 9.31 -8.66
C LYS A 87 -5.18 10.19 -7.42
N GLU A 88 -6.25 9.99 -6.67
CA GLU A 88 -6.58 10.74 -5.46
C GLU A 88 -5.41 10.73 -4.47
N PHE A 89 -4.93 9.54 -4.09
CA PHE A 89 -3.82 9.41 -3.15
C PHE A 89 -2.56 10.16 -3.59
N HIS A 90 -2.19 10.08 -4.88
CA HIS A 90 -0.98 10.73 -5.36
C HIS A 90 -1.14 12.24 -5.55
N GLU A 91 -2.29 12.71 -6.00
CA GLU A 91 -2.59 14.15 -6.06
C GLU A 91 -2.53 14.75 -4.65
N GLU A 92 -3.15 14.09 -3.66
CA GLU A 92 -3.12 14.53 -2.27
C GLU A 92 -1.71 14.47 -1.66
N TYR A 93 -0.95 13.40 -1.92
CA TYR A 93 0.42 13.27 -1.43
C TYR A 93 1.33 14.35 -2.02
N LEU A 94 1.19 14.61 -3.33
CA LEU A 94 2.03 15.57 -4.02
C LEU A 94 1.62 17.02 -3.74
N HIS A 95 0.37 17.28 -3.38
CA HIS A 95 -0.09 18.59 -2.95
C HIS A 95 0.80 19.16 -1.83
N ASP A 96 1.50 20.26 -2.12
CA ASP A 96 2.28 21.02 -1.16
C ASP A 96 1.41 22.13 -0.56
N SER A 97 1.49 22.31 0.75
CA SER A 97 1.00 23.46 1.52
C SER A 97 1.34 24.86 0.96
N TYR A 98 2.32 24.97 0.05
CA TYR A 98 2.74 26.22 -0.60
C TYR A 98 2.56 26.25 -2.13
N GLY A 99 2.00 25.20 -2.74
CA GLY A 99 1.93 25.02 -4.19
C GLY A 99 0.51 25.01 -4.77
N GLU A 100 0.44 25.05 -6.11
CA GLU A 100 -0.80 24.80 -6.84
C GLU A 100 -1.24 23.33 -6.68
N GLU A 101 -2.54 23.09 -6.78
CA GLU A 101 -3.10 21.73 -6.77
C GLU A 101 -2.56 20.95 -7.98
N ILE A 102 -1.87 19.84 -7.72
CA ILE A 102 -1.36 18.99 -8.79
C ILE A 102 -2.51 18.16 -9.32
N HIS A 103 -2.79 18.30 -10.60
CA HIS A 103 -3.81 17.53 -11.29
C HIS A 103 -3.16 16.55 -12.25
N PHE A 104 -3.45 15.27 -12.06
CA PHE A 104 -3.01 14.19 -12.92
C PHE A 104 -3.88 14.17 -14.17
N ASP A 105 -3.38 14.84 -15.19
CA ASP A 105 -4.00 15.00 -16.49
C ASP A 105 -3.65 13.84 -17.44
N VAL A 106 -4.09 13.95 -18.69
CA VAL A 106 -3.91 12.92 -19.71
C VAL A 106 -2.42 12.49 -19.91
N PRO A 107 -1.46 13.42 -20.06
CA PRO A 107 -0.02 13.12 -20.08
C PRO A 107 0.49 12.27 -18.91
N ILE A 108 -0.02 12.49 -17.69
CA ILE A 108 0.35 11.69 -16.51
C ILE A 108 -0.37 10.33 -16.55
N LEU A 109 -1.68 10.33 -16.80
CA LEU A 109 -2.52 9.12 -16.75
C LEU A 109 -2.14 8.07 -17.81
N VAL A 110 -1.63 8.48 -18.98
CA VAL A 110 -1.16 7.52 -20.01
C VAL A 110 0.07 6.70 -19.55
N LYS A 111 0.79 7.18 -18.53
CA LYS A 111 1.96 6.52 -17.93
C LYS A 111 1.60 5.40 -16.95
N LEU A 112 0.33 5.25 -16.59
CA LEU A 112 -0.15 4.16 -15.72
C LEU A 112 0.39 2.80 -16.18
N ARG A 113 1.03 2.10 -15.26
CA ARG A 113 1.52 0.74 -15.43
C ARG A 113 0.58 -0.22 -14.71
N TRP A 114 0.38 -1.39 -15.31
CA TRP A 114 -0.57 -2.39 -14.85
C TRP A 114 0.15 -3.70 -14.51
N THR A 115 -0.29 -4.37 -13.45
CA THR A 115 0.13 -5.73 -13.14
C THR A 115 -0.61 -6.75 -14.01
N ALA A 116 -0.14 -8.00 -14.04
CA ALA A 116 -0.87 -9.09 -14.70
C ALA A 116 -2.27 -9.34 -14.08
N ALA A 117 -2.44 -8.93 -12.82
CA ALA A 117 -3.72 -8.96 -12.12
C ALA A 117 -4.61 -7.75 -12.44
N GLY A 118 -4.24 -6.87 -13.37
CA GLY A 118 -5.05 -5.71 -13.71
C GLY A 118 -5.13 -4.66 -12.59
N ALA A 119 -4.25 -4.73 -11.59
CA ALA A 119 -4.09 -3.66 -10.62
C ALA A 119 -3.11 -2.61 -11.16
N VAL A 120 -3.23 -1.36 -10.72
CA VAL A 120 -2.21 -0.34 -10.98
C VAL A 120 -0.93 -0.74 -10.26
N ASP A 121 0.20 -0.73 -10.97
CA ASP A 121 1.53 -0.96 -10.39
C ASP A 121 2.08 0.39 -9.92
N TYR A 122 1.86 0.70 -8.65
CA TYR A 122 2.14 2.00 -8.04
C TYR A 122 3.61 2.38 -8.20
N ARG A 123 4.52 1.46 -7.85
CA ARG A 123 5.97 1.68 -7.96
C ARG A 123 6.40 1.83 -9.42
N LYS A 124 6.00 0.93 -10.33
CA LYS A 124 6.41 1.06 -11.74
C LYS A 124 5.82 2.30 -12.42
N THR A 125 4.63 2.72 -12.01
CA THR A 125 4.03 3.97 -12.49
C THR A 125 4.83 5.17 -12.00
N ALA A 126 5.14 5.22 -10.71
CA ALA A 126 6.00 6.27 -10.15
C ALA A 126 7.37 6.31 -10.83
N GLU A 127 7.98 5.15 -11.11
CA GLU A 127 9.26 5.07 -11.82
C GLU A 127 9.16 5.58 -13.26
N GLU A 128 8.03 5.38 -13.95
CA GLU A 128 7.78 5.93 -15.28
C GLU A 128 7.62 7.45 -15.22
N LEU A 129 6.88 7.97 -14.23
CA LEU A 129 6.68 9.40 -14.03
C LEU A 129 7.98 10.12 -13.70
N VAL A 130 8.77 9.55 -12.79
CA VAL A 130 10.11 10.02 -12.41
C VAL A 130 11.06 10.15 -13.60
N ARG A 131 10.94 9.30 -14.61
CA ARG A 131 11.79 9.32 -15.82
C ARG A 131 11.26 10.25 -16.92
N SER A 132 10.07 10.81 -16.74
CA SER A 132 9.42 11.65 -17.73
C SER A 132 9.50 13.12 -17.36
N ASP A 133 9.23 13.97 -18.35
CA ASP A 133 9.22 15.43 -18.28
C ASP A 133 7.81 16.00 -18.05
N VAL A 134 6.84 15.16 -17.65
CA VAL A 134 5.43 15.56 -17.49
C VAL A 134 5.10 16.13 -16.10
N ILE A 135 6.07 16.09 -15.16
CA ILE A 135 5.96 16.64 -13.81
C ILE A 135 7.21 17.46 -13.48
N ASP A 136 7.04 18.50 -12.68
CA ASP A 136 8.12 19.42 -12.29
C ASP A 136 9.12 18.77 -11.34
N ILE A 137 10.31 19.35 -11.14
CA ILE A 137 11.43 18.69 -10.45
C ILE A 137 11.14 18.26 -8.99
N VAL A 138 10.15 18.87 -8.34
CA VAL A 138 9.82 18.60 -6.94
C VAL A 138 9.08 17.27 -6.81
N GLU A 139 8.21 16.95 -7.76
CA GLU A 139 7.33 15.79 -7.74
C GLU A 139 8.10 14.47 -7.95
N PRO A 140 9.02 14.31 -8.93
CA PRO A 140 9.93 13.18 -9.03
C PRO A 140 10.76 12.98 -7.77
N TYR A 141 11.19 14.05 -7.10
CA TYR A 141 11.89 13.91 -5.81
C TYR A 141 10.98 13.28 -4.75
N LYS A 142 9.77 13.82 -4.55
CA LYS A 142 8.79 13.29 -3.59
C LYS A 142 8.41 11.85 -3.92
N LEU A 143 8.09 11.54 -5.18
CA LEU A 143 7.79 10.16 -5.63
C LEU A 143 8.97 9.22 -5.41
N SER A 144 10.19 9.65 -5.74
CA SER A 144 11.39 8.83 -5.51
C SER A 144 11.57 8.54 -4.02
N CYS A 145 11.29 9.51 -3.16
CA CYS A 145 11.34 9.37 -1.71
C CYS A 145 10.28 8.38 -1.19
N LEU A 146 9.01 8.57 -1.60
CA LEU A 146 7.86 7.74 -1.21
C LEU A 146 8.08 6.25 -1.55
N TYR A 147 8.67 5.97 -2.71
CA TYR A 147 8.94 4.62 -3.21
C TYR A 147 10.39 4.17 -3.00
N CYS A 148 11.15 4.84 -2.14
CA CYS A 148 12.54 4.50 -1.78
C CYS A 148 13.46 4.21 -2.99
N MET A 149 13.37 5.01 -4.04
CA MET A 149 14.16 4.83 -5.26
C MET A 149 15.59 5.39 -5.10
N GLU A 150 16.43 4.71 -4.31
CA GLU A 150 17.78 5.16 -3.92
C GLU A 150 18.63 5.72 -5.07
N ALA A 151 18.51 5.18 -6.29
CA ALA A 151 19.29 5.62 -7.44
C ALA A 151 18.89 7.03 -7.95
N TYR A 152 17.61 7.40 -7.84
CA TYR A 152 17.08 8.67 -8.35
C TYR A 152 17.13 9.78 -7.29
N ILE A 153 17.01 9.43 -6.01
CA ILE A 153 16.90 10.40 -4.92
C ILE A 153 18.10 11.37 -4.87
N PRO A 154 19.38 10.94 -4.91
CA PRO A 154 20.51 11.88 -4.89
C PRO A 154 20.57 12.78 -6.13
N MET A 155 20.12 12.28 -7.28
CA MET A 155 20.09 13.03 -8.54
C MET A 155 19.11 14.20 -8.43
N PHE A 156 17.85 13.92 -8.08
CA PHE A 156 16.86 14.98 -7.89
C PHE A 156 17.20 15.89 -6.73
N TRP A 157 17.72 15.35 -5.62
CA TRP A 157 18.19 16.16 -4.51
C TRP A 157 19.23 17.19 -4.96
N LYS A 158 20.13 16.86 -5.90
CA LYS A 158 21.11 17.81 -6.43
C LYS A 158 20.42 18.94 -7.22
N GLU A 159 19.43 18.61 -8.03
CA GLU A 159 18.72 19.51 -8.94
C GLU A 159 17.66 20.38 -8.26
N LEU A 160 17.15 19.96 -7.09
CA LEU A 160 16.15 20.72 -6.35
C LEU A 160 16.59 22.16 -6.06
N PRO A 161 15.68 23.15 -6.20
CA PRO A 161 15.92 24.52 -5.77
C PRO A 161 16.29 24.63 -4.29
N LYS A 162 16.97 25.71 -3.93
CA LYS A 162 17.49 25.92 -2.58
C LYS A 162 16.35 26.02 -1.55
N GLU A 163 15.24 26.63 -1.96
CA GLU A 163 14.04 26.86 -1.17
C GLU A 163 13.41 25.51 -0.79
N ASN A 164 13.24 24.59 -1.75
CA ASN A 164 12.74 23.24 -1.50
C ASN A 164 13.70 22.43 -0.61
N LYS A 165 15.02 22.54 -0.82
CA LYS A 165 16.01 21.89 0.06
C LYS A 165 15.90 22.39 1.50
N GLN A 166 15.69 23.68 1.70
CA GLN A 166 15.48 24.28 3.03
C GLN A 166 14.19 23.77 3.66
N TYR A 167 13.11 23.67 2.87
CA TYR A 167 11.85 23.10 3.30
C TYR A 167 11.99 21.64 3.78
N PHE A 168 12.56 20.75 2.96
CA PHE A 168 12.74 19.34 3.34
C PHE A 168 13.77 19.12 4.47
N CYS A 169 14.69 20.07 4.68
CA CYS A 169 15.59 20.04 5.85
C CYS A 169 14.98 20.65 7.11
N ARG A 170 13.79 21.27 7.03
CA ARG A 170 13.19 21.95 8.18
C ARG A 170 12.79 20.91 9.22
N LYS A 171 13.20 21.14 10.47
CA LYS A 171 12.83 20.31 11.61
C LYS A 171 11.43 20.70 12.07
N THR A 172 10.41 20.20 11.40
CA THR A 172 9.02 20.29 11.87
C THR A 172 8.66 18.96 12.54
N GLU A 173 8.25 19.03 13.80
CA GLU A 173 7.90 17.85 14.62
C GLU A 173 6.86 16.94 13.95
N ARG A 174 5.97 17.49 13.11
CA ARG A 174 4.95 16.71 12.39
C ARG A 174 5.54 15.79 11.31
N CYS A 175 6.57 16.23 10.58
CA CYS A 175 7.13 15.49 9.45
C CYS A 175 7.88 14.20 9.85
N PHE A 176 8.19 14.05 11.14
CA PHE A 176 8.85 12.85 11.67
C PHE A 176 7.88 11.89 12.37
N GLN A 177 6.63 12.31 12.59
CA GLN A 177 5.57 11.49 13.20
C GLN A 177 4.92 10.55 12.17
N ASN A 178 4.76 11.02 10.93
CA ASN A 178 4.02 10.34 9.87
C ASN A 178 4.86 9.33 9.07
N GLY A 179 5.83 8.68 9.72
CA GLY A 179 7.01 8.02 9.15
C GLY A 179 6.85 6.93 8.06
N GLY A 180 5.69 6.78 7.44
CA GLY A 180 5.48 5.98 6.24
C GLY A 180 5.23 6.79 4.95
N LEU A 181 4.85 8.07 5.05
CA LEU A 181 4.54 8.91 3.88
C LEU A 181 5.45 10.12 3.73
N ASP A 182 5.88 10.74 4.82
CA ASP A 182 6.72 11.94 4.81
C ASP A 182 8.23 11.60 4.63
N LEU A 183 8.54 10.59 3.81
CA LEU A 183 9.90 10.09 3.62
C LEU A 183 10.83 11.15 3.02
N GLU A 184 10.30 12.11 2.26
CA GLU A 184 11.03 13.22 1.66
C GLU A 184 11.79 14.10 2.67
N PHE A 185 11.40 14.07 3.95
CA PHE A 185 12.08 14.77 5.06
C PHE A 185 13.19 13.92 5.69
N TRP A 186 13.17 12.61 5.49
CA TRP A 186 14.17 11.69 6.04
C TRP A 186 15.36 11.53 5.10
N TRP A 187 15.09 11.45 3.80
CA TRP A 187 16.09 11.29 2.76
C TRP A 187 17.24 12.31 2.82
N PRO A 188 17.03 13.61 3.10
CA PRO A 188 18.12 14.57 3.24
C PRO A 188 19.18 14.16 4.26
N TYR A 189 18.80 13.42 5.31
CA TYR A 189 19.72 12.89 6.32
C TYR A 189 20.35 11.57 5.88
N ILE A 190 19.57 10.67 5.26
CA ILE A 190 20.06 9.39 4.71
C ILE A 190 21.14 9.64 3.66
N ILE A 191 20.89 10.53 2.69
CA ILE A 191 21.83 10.83 1.59
C ILE A 191 23.14 11.45 2.13
N LYS A 192 23.08 12.17 3.27
CA LYS A 192 24.26 12.76 3.93
C LYS A 192 24.99 11.79 4.87
N GLY A 193 24.51 10.56 5.04
CA GLY A 193 25.04 9.60 6.03
C GLY A 193 24.80 10.03 7.47
N GLN A 194 23.76 10.84 7.71
CA GLN A 194 23.42 11.43 9.02
C GLN A 194 22.23 10.72 9.68
N GLU A 195 22.10 9.40 9.51
CA GLU A 195 20.99 8.61 10.06
C GLU A 195 20.88 8.69 11.58
N SER A 196 22.00 8.90 12.30
CA SER A 196 22.01 9.15 13.74
C SER A 196 21.20 10.39 14.15
N ASN A 197 21.03 11.37 13.24
CA ASN A 197 20.16 12.52 13.49
C ASN A 197 18.69 12.11 13.45
N LEU A 198 18.31 11.21 12.54
CA LEU A 198 16.96 10.65 12.48
C LEU A 198 16.66 9.83 13.73
N ASP A 199 17.66 9.12 14.27
CA ASP A 199 17.57 8.47 15.58
C ASP A 199 17.16 9.41 16.69
N ASN A 200 17.82 10.57 16.79
CA ASN A 200 17.47 11.56 17.80
C ASN A 200 16.12 12.22 17.53
N LEU A 201 15.82 12.57 16.27
CA LEU A 201 14.61 13.31 15.89
C LEU A 201 13.33 12.50 16.07
N THR A 202 13.39 11.19 15.88
CA THR A 202 12.21 10.32 16.01
C THR A 202 12.13 9.64 17.38
N ARG A 203 13.12 9.85 18.27
CA ARG A 203 13.22 9.20 19.59
C ARG A 203 11.98 9.40 20.46
N SER A 204 11.36 10.59 20.42
CA SER A 204 10.15 10.89 21.20
C SER A 204 8.91 10.12 20.73
N TYR A 205 8.87 9.67 19.47
CA TYR A 205 7.75 8.96 18.88
C TYR A 205 7.87 7.43 19.03
N ARG A 206 9.10 6.96 19.27
CA ARG A 206 9.40 5.56 19.52
C ARG A 206 9.07 5.23 20.97
N ARG A 207 7.84 4.78 21.24
CA ARG A 207 7.41 4.30 22.57
C ARG A 207 8.34 3.21 23.14
N ASN A 208 8.96 2.44 22.24
CA ASN A 208 9.93 1.40 22.54
C ASN A 208 11.33 1.90 22.13
N GLN A 209 12.40 1.46 22.79
CA GLN A 209 13.80 1.79 22.44
C GLN A 209 14.24 1.09 21.13
N ILE A 210 13.50 1.29 20.05
CA ILE A 210 13.76 0.74 18.72
C ILE A 210 14.66 1.68 17.91
N THR A 211 15.38 1.12 16.94
CA THR A 211 16.23 1.90 16.03
C THR A 211 15.39 2.66 14.98
N PHE A 212 16.03 3.58 14.25
CA PHE A 212 15.38 4.30 13.15
C PHE A 212 14.82 3.37 12.11
N HIS A 213 15.60 2.38 11.69
CA HIS A 213 15.16 1.44 10.66
C HIS A 213 13.97 0.60 11.13
N GLN A 214 13.91 0.21 12.41
CA GLN A 214 12.74 -0.48 12.97
C GLN A 214 11.49 0.42 12.98
N TYR A 215 11.65 1.67 13.40
CA TYR A 215 10.56 2.64 13.41
C TYR A 215 10.06 2.94 11.99
N ALA A 216 10.97 3.19 11.06
CA ALA A 216 10.68 3.43 9.65
C ALA A 216 9.94 2.26 9.00
N PHE A 217 10.37 1.03 9.28
CA PHE A 217 9.68 -0.19 8.84
C PHE A 217 8.25 -0.26 9.39
N GLN A 218 8.07 -0.07 10.70
CA GLN A 218 6.76 -0.11 11.35
C GLN A 218 5.81 0.94 10.78
N CYS A 219 6.22 2.20 10.73
CA CYS A 219 5.39 3.28 10.20
C CYS A 219 5.07 3.10 8.72
N SER A 220 6.03 2.66 7.91
CA SER A 220 5.78 2.36 6.49
C SER A 220 4.73 1.25 6.33
N ALA A 221 4.81 0.22 7.15
CA ALA A 221 3.83 -0.87 7.11
C ALA A 221 2.44 -0.43 7.61
N GLU A 222 2.38 0.33 8.70
CA GLU A 222 1.12 0.88 9.23
C GLU A 222 0.41 1.78 8.21
N LYS A 223 1.16 2.54 7.41
CA LYS A 223 0.61 3.38 6.33
C LYS A 223 0.36 2.64 5.00
N GLY A 224 0.60 1.32 4.95
CA GLY A 224 0.40 0.52 3.73
C GLY A 224 1.45 0.74 2.64
N ASN A 225 2.55 1.42 2.94
CA ASN A 225 3.65 1.64 2.01
C ASN A 225 4.54 0.38 1.93
N LYS A 226 4.12 -0.58 1.11
CA LYS A 226 4.85 -1.83 0.90
C LYS A 226 6.29 -1.62 0.45
N THR A 227 6.53 -0.69 -0.47
CA THR A 227 7.88 -0.47 -1.02
C THR A 227 8.84 0.04 0.06
N ALA A 228 8.40 1.01 0.86
CA ALA A 228 9.19 1.52 1.97
C ALA A 228 9.35 0.49 3.10
N ALA A 229 8.30 -0.29 3.41
CA ALA A 229 8.39 -1.37 4.38
C ALA A 229 9.42 -2.42 3.95
N GLU A 230 9.39 -2.88 2.70
CA GLU A 230 10.40 -3.79 2.14
C GLU A 230 11.82 -3.22 2.25
N TYR A 231 11.97 -1.95 1.88
CA TYR A 231 13.24 -1.23 1.91
C TYR A 231 13.84 -1.17 3.32
N PHE A 232 13.09 -0.67 4.31
CA PHE A 232 13.58 -0.55 5.68
C PHE A 232 13.73 -1.91 6.36
N PHE A 233 12.89 -2.89 6.03
CA PHE A 233 13.06 -4.26 6.50
C PHE A 233 14.42 -4.84 6.09
N GLN A 234 14.90 -4.56 4.87
CA GLN A 234 16.22 -5.03 4.43
C GLN A 234 17.36 -4.43 5.24
N LYS A 235 17.22 -3.21 5.77
CA LYS A 235 18.23 -2.51 6.58
C LYS A 235 18.31 -3.01 8.03
N LEU A 236 17.33 -3.78 8.50
CA LEU A 236 17.30 -4.35 9.85
C LEU A 236 18.34 -5.46 10.04
N THR A 237 18.90 -5.55 11.25
CA THR A 237 19.69 -6.72 11.68
C THR A 237 18.81 -7.97 11.78
N HIS A 238 19.43 -9.13 11.93
CA HIS A 238 18.69 -10.38 12.05
C HIS A 238 17.76 -10.38 13.28
N GLU A 239 18.27 -9.90 14.41
CA GLU A 239 17.54 -9.81 15.69
C GLU A 239 16.40 -8.80 15.60
N GLU A 240 16.63 -7.65 14.95
CA GLU A 240 15.62 -6.64 14.73
C GLU A 240 14.49 -7.14 13.82
N LYS A 241 14.82 -7.93 12.78
CA LYS A 241 13.82 -8.51 11.87
C LYS A 241 12.82 -9.38 12.62
N GLU A 242 13.30 -10.29 13.46
CA GLU A 242 12.45 -11.21 14.21
C GLU A 242 11.44 -10.48 15.11
N VAL A 243 11.90 -9.48 15.86
CA VAL A 243 11.05 -8.71 16.77
C VAL A 243 10.08 -7.80 16.02
N SER A 244 10.57 -7.13 14.97
CA SER A 244 9.78 -6.13 14.23
C SER A 244 8.74 -6.79 13.33
N LEU A 245 9.06 -7.92 12.70
CA LEU A 245 8.16 -8.61 11.78
C LEU A 245 6.87 -9.07 12.46
N MET A 246 6.99 -9.73 13.62
CA MET A 246 5.85 -10.22 14.38
C MET A 246 5.00 -9.09 14.94
N SER A 247 5.63 -8.06 15.52
CA SER A 247 4.92 -6.91 16.10
C SER A 247 4.17 -6.12 15.02
N THR A 248 4.83 -5.76 13.92
CA THR A 248 4.25 -5.01 12.81
C THR A 248 3.08 -5.76 12.16
N THR A 249 3.22 -7.07 11.94
CA THR A 249 2.14 -7.87 11.34
C THR A 249 0.92 -7.97 12.25
N ARG A 250 1.14 -8.06 13.57
CA ARG A 250 0.03 -8.01 14.54
C ARG A 250 -0.66 -6.66 14.53
N SER A 251 0.11 -5.57 14.56
CA SER A 251 -0.42 -4.21 14.47
C SER A 251 -1.29 -4.06 13.22
N LEU A 252 -0.81 -4.50 12.06
CA LEU A 252 -1.54 -4.44 10.79
C LEU A 252 -2.90 -5.17 10.86
N LEU A 253 -2.93 -6.38 11.44
CA LEU A 253 -4.15 -7.17 11.61
C LEU A 253 -5.13 -6.54 12.61
N THR A 254 -4.63 -5.90 13.66
CA THR A 254 -5.48 -5.19 14.64
C THR A 254 -5.99 -3.83 14.13
N TYR A 255 -5.19 -3.16 13.29
CA TYR A 255 -5.49 -1.86 12.71
C TYR A 255 -6.67 -1.96 11.74
N ASP A 256 -6.63 -2.96 10.85
CA ASP A 256 -7.69 -3.27 9.88
C ASP A 256 -9.04 -3.56 10.57
N TYR A 257 -9.01 -4.08 11.80
CA TYR A 257 -10.21 -4.44 12.56
C TYR A 257 -10.87 -3.26 13.29
N THR A 258 -10.08 -2.33 13.83
CA THR A 258 -10.57 -1.35 14.82
C THR A 258 -10.75 0.06 14.29
N THR A 259 -9.93 0.51 13.35
CA THR A 259 -9.77 1.95 13.07
C THR A 259 -10.32 2.35 11.70
N ARG A 260 -10.19 1.49 10.68
CA ARG A 260 -10.74 1.74 9.34
C ARG A 260 -12.26 1.90 9.29
N ASN A 261 -12.98 1.31 10.25
CA ASN A 261 -14.44 1.37 10.28
C ASN A 261 -14.98 2.59 11.03
N TYR A 262 -14.15 3.39 11.70
CA TYR A 262 -14.65 4.34 12.70
C TYR A 262 -14.11 5.78 12.63
N LEU A 263 -13.07 6.10 11.85
CA LEU A 263 -12.55 7.47 11.84
C LEU A 263 -12.17 7.96 10.43
N ASP A 264 -12.98 8.88 9.91
CA ASP A 264 -12.56 10.01 9.07
C ASP A 264 -11.52 10.84 9.85
N ARG A 265 -10.28 10.35 9.96
CA ARG A 265 -9.17 11.25 10.29
C ARG A 265 -8.71 11.88 8.99
N GLU A 266 -9.26 13.07 8.71
CA GLU A 266 -8.90 13.94 7.58
C GLU A 266 -7.37 14.20 7.45
N ASP A 267 -6.56 13.93 8.48
CA ASP A 267 -5.13 14.21 8.51
C ASP A 267 -4.21 12.99 8.29
N ASP A 268 -4.74 11.77 8.30
CA ASP A 268 -3.92 10.56 8.18
C ASP A 268 -3.91 10.05 6.74
N LYS A 269 -3.07 10.67 5.89
CA LYS A 269 -2.74 10.13 4.57
C LYS A 269 -2.34 8.65 4.74
N GLU A 270 -2.94 7.76 3.99
CA GLU A 270 -2.66 6.32 3.99
C GLU A 270 -2.69 5.80 2.56
N PHE A 271 -1.90 4.75 2.26
CA PHE A 271 -2.05 4.09 0.97
C PHE A 271 -3.45 3.46 0.84
N PRO A 272 -3.99 3.36 -0.38
CA PRO A 272 -5.26 2.70 -0.62
C PRO A 272 -5.31 1.26 -0.07
N SER A 273 -6.46 0.86 0.45
CA SER A 273 -6.65 -0.40 1.20
C SER A 273 -6.16 -1.66 0.50
N GLU A 274 -6.19 -1.69 -0.84
CA GLU A 274 -5.68 -2.78 -1.67
C GLU A 274 -4.19 -3.06 -1.46
N THR A 275 -3.37 -2.05 -1.14
CA THR A 275 -1.93 -2.21 -0.93
C THR A 275 -1.61 -2.97 0.36
N PHE A 276 -2.49 -2.90 1.36
CA PHE A 276 -2.33 -3.59 2.64
C PHE A 276 -2.39 -5.10 2.47
N SER A 277 -3.20 -5.60 1.53
CA SER A 277 -3.26 -7.03 1.23
C SER A 277 -1.93 -7.52 0.63
N GLU A 278 -1.32 -6.73 -0.23
CA GLU A 278 0.01 -7.04 -0.77
C GLU A 278 1.10 -6.97 0.29
N LEU A 279 1.08 -5.94 1.14
CA LEU A 279 2.00 -5.79 2.26
C LEU A 279 1.88 -6.97 3.23
N LEU A 280 0.67 -7.34 3.65
CA LEU A 280 0.45 -8.51 4.52
C LEU A 280 0.97 -9.79 3.87
N SER A 281 0.73 -9.96 2.56
CA SER A 281 1.24 -11.12 1.81
C SER A 281 2.77 -11.14 1.82
N TYR A 282 3.41 -9.98 1.64
CA TYR A 282 4.87 -9.85 1.74
C TYR A 282 5.37 -10.20 3.16
N LEU A 283 4.78 -9.61 4.22
CA LEU A 283 5.18 -9.87 5.60
C LEU A 283 5.07 -11.36 5.95
N LEU A 284 3.98 -12.01 5.55
CA LEU A 284 3.82 -13.46 5.72
C LEU A 284 4.88 -14.23 4.93
N SER A 285 5.24 -13.79 3.72
CA SER A 285 6.23 -14.47 2.89
C SER A 285 7.64 -14.50 3.48
N VAL A 286 7.99 -13.50 4.29
CA VAL A 286 9.29 -13.37 4.95
C VAL A 286 9.31 -13.97 6.35
N MET A 287 8.16 -14.44 6.86
CA MET A 287 8.06 -15.13 8.13
C MET A 287 8.47 -16.60 8.04
N THR A 288 8.95 -17.14 9.16
CA THR A 288 9.08 -18.59 9.34
C THR A 288 7.69 -19.25 9.47
N PRO A 289 7.57 -20.55 9.18
CA PRO A 289 6.30 -21.27 9.36
C PRO A 289 5.71 -21.14 10.77
N ASP A 290 6.57 -21.14 11.81
CA ASP A 290 6.14 -20.99 13.20
C ASP A 290 5.57 -19.60 13.49
N GLN A 291 6.20 -18.55 12.94
CA GLN A 291 5.71 -17.17 13.03
C GLN A 291 4.35 -17.04 12.32
N GLN A 292 4.23 -17.56 11.09
CA GLN A 292 2.97 -17.57 10.35
C GLN A 292 1.87 -18.27 11.16
N MET A 293 2.15 -19.44 11.74
CA MET A 293 1.19 -20.17 12.57
C MET A 293 0.71 -19.35 13.76
N ARG A 294 1.62 -18.68 14.48
CA ARG A 294 1.28 -17.80 15.60
C ARG A 294 0.37 -16.64 15.15
N ILE A 295 0.65 -16.04 13.99
CA ILE A 295 -0.20 -15.00 13.41
C ILE A 295 -1.60 -15.54 13.07
N PHE A 296 -1.70 -16.72 12.46
CA PHE A 296 -3.00 -17.32 12.14
C PHE A 296 -3.81 -17.70 13.39
N CYS A 297 -3.17 -18.22 14.44
CA CYS A 297 -3.83 -18.50 15.71
C CYS A 297 -4.38 -17.22 16.35
N LEU A 298 -3.61 -16.13 16.32
CA LEU A 298 -4.07 -14.83 16.79
C LEU A 298 -5.28 -14.36 15.98
N ALA A 299 -5.19 -14.32 14.64
CA ALA A 299 -6.29 -13.89 13.78
C ALA A 299 -7.59 -14.69 14.00
N LYS A 300 -7.50 -16.01 14.27
CA LYS A 300 -8.66 -16.84 14.61
C LYS A 300 -9.28 -16.47 15.96
N PHE A 301 -8.46 -16.16 16.96
CA PHE A 301 -8.93 -15.73 18.28
C PHE A 301 -9.77 -14.44 18.17
N TRP A 302 -9.29 -13.45 17.41
CA TRP A 302 -10.03 -12.20 17.17
C TRP A 302 -11.35 -12.44 16.40
N ASN A 303 -11.34 -13.31 15.39
CA ASN A 303 -12.56 -13.70 14.66
C ASN A 303 -13.60 -14.40 15.54
N GLY A 304 -13.16 -15.25 16.48
CA GLY A 304 -14.06 -15.96 17.40
C GLY A 304 -14.73 -15.03 18.42
N PHE A 305 -14.08 -13.89 18.74
CA PHE A 305 -14.61 -12.90 19.67
C PHE A 305 -15.64 -11.95 19.02
N TRP A 306 -15.66 -11.84 17.69
CA TRP A 306 -16.57 -10.97 16.96
C TRP A 306 -17.09 -11.63 15.66
N ASN A 307 -18.06 -12.53 15.81
CA ASN A 307 -18.71 -13.19 14.68
C ASN A 307 -19.60 -12.22 13.89
N GLY A 308 -19.13 -11.73 12.74
CA GLY A 308 -19.96 -10.92 11.83
C GLY A 308 -19.46 -10.77 10.39
N HIS A 309 -18.19 -10.42 10.15
CA HIS A 309 -17.80 -9.84 8.84
C HIS A 309 -16.65 -10.51 8.07
N PHE A 310 -16.05 -11.61 8.58
CA PHE A 310 -14.83 -12.19 8.00
C PHE A 310 -15.03 -13.38 7.03
N LYS A 311 -16.14 -13.43 6.27
CA LYS A 311 -16.32 -14.51 5.27
C LYS A 311 -15.37 -14.39 4.07
N THR A 312 -14.99 -13.16 3.68
CA THR A 312 -14.25 -12.88 2.43
C THR A 312 -12.74 -13.07 2.58
N TYR A 313 -12.16 -12.80 3.75
CA TYR A 313 -10.72 -12.96 4.01
C TYR A 313 -10.34 -14.37 4.45
N SER A 314 -11.22 -15.07 5.19
CA SER A 314 -11.01 -16.48 5.56
C SER A 314 -10.83 -17.39 4.34
N GLN A 315 -11.59 -17.16 3.27
CA GLN A 315 -11.45 -17.90 2.01
C GLN A 315 -10.10 -17.65 1.30
N ARG A 316 -9.51 -16.44 1.41
CA ARG A 316 -8.19 -16.12 0.84
C ARG A 316 -7.03 -16.69 1.66
N LEU A 317 -7.15 -16.73 2.99
CA LEU A 317 -6.13 -17.33 3.86
C LEU A 317 -6.14 -18.87 3.85
N GLN A 318 -7.32 -19.48 3.68
CA GLN A 318 -7.45 -20.93 3.48
C GLN A 318 -6.84 -21.40 2.15
N THR A 319 -6.83 -20.55 1.12
CA THR A 319 -6.19 -20.86 -0.18
C THR A 319 -4.67 -20.71 -0.15
N LEU A 320 -4.13 -19.84 0.71
CA LEU A 320 -2.68 -19.63 0.86
C LEU A 320 -1.97 -20.74 1.68
N SER A 321 -2.69 -21.47 2.54
CA SER A 321 -2.09 -22.42 3.50
C SER A 321 -2.02 -23.88 3.04
N GLY A 322 -2.61 -24.23 1.88
CA GLY A 322 -2.66 -25.62 1.42
C GLY A 322 -3.56 -26.48 2.32
N THR A 323 -4.55 -27.15 1.72
CA THR A 323 -5.63 -27.85 2.43
C THR A 323 -5.20 -29.06 3.29
N PHE A 324 -3.90 -29.37 3.38
CA PHE A 324 -3.40 -30.57 4.06
C PHE A 324 -2.85 -30.35 5.46
N PHE A 325 -2.43 -29.13 5.85
CA PHE A 325 -1.81 -28.89 7.16
C PHE A 325 -2.78 -28.43 8.26
N LEU A 326 -4.02 -28.08 7.93
CA LEU A 326 -4.94 -27.39 8.86
C LEU A 326 -5.80 -28.31 9.74
N LYS A 327 -5.77 -29.64 9.58
CA LYS A 327 -6.66 -30.53 10.36
C LYS A 327 -6.06 -31.09 11.65
N GLU A 328 -4.76 -31.35 11.72
CA GLU A 328 -4.16 -32.06 12.88
C GLU A 328 -3.37 -31.14 13.83
N THR A 329 -2.70 -30.09 13.35
CA THR A 329 -1.94 -29.15 14.20
C THR A 329 -2.81 -28.07 14.87
N THR A 330 -4.02 -27.86 14.38
CA THR A 330 -4.94 -26.81 14.86
C THR A 330 -5.50 -27.09 16.26
N THR A 331 -5.59 -28.36 16.66
CA THR A 331 -6.09 -28.75 17.99
C THR A 331 -5.02 -28.60 19.07
N LEU A 332 -3.75 -28.88 18.76
CA LEU A 332 -2.64 -28.72 19.71
C LEU A 332 -2.33 -27.24 20.01
N CYS A 333 -2.34 -26.38 18.99
CA CYS A 333 -1.96 -24.97 19.14
C CYS A 333 -2.92 -24.18 20.04
N CYS A 334 -4.20 -24.55 20.08
CA CYS A 334 -5.19 -23.97 21.00
C CYS A 334 -5.00 -24.45 22.45
N VAL A 335 -4.51 -25.68 22.67
CA VAL A 335 -4.31 -26.24 24.01
C VAL A 335 -3.05 -25.66 24.66
N GLU A 336 -1.93 -25.63 23.95
CA GLU A 336 -0.65 -25.13 24.49
C GLU A 336 -0.68 -23.61 24.78
N TYR A 337 -1.37 -22.81 23.96
CA TYR A 337 -1.49 -21.37 24.20
C TYR A 337 -2.41 -21.05 25.40
N MET A 338 -3.48 -21.83 25.58
CA MET A 338 -4.39 -21.73 26.73
C MET A 338 -3.70 -22.15 28.04
N ASP A 339 -2.79 -23.14 27.99
CA ASP A 339 -2.01 -23.53 29.15
C ASP A 339 -0.95 -22.47 29.53
N SER A 340 -0.34 -21.78 28.56
CA SER A 340 0.58 -20.67 28.85
C SER A 340 -0.12 -19.45 29.48
N LEU A 341 -1.37 -19.17 29.09
CA LEU A 341 -2.18 -18.09 29.65
C LEU A 341 -2.73 -18.41 31.05
N LYS A 342 -3.04 -19.69 31.34
CA LYS A 342 -3.38 -20.13 32.70
C LYS A 342 -2.21 -19.97 33.66
N ILE A 343 -0.97 -20.20 33.20
CA ILE A 343 0.23 -20.00 34.02
C ILE A 343 0.43 -18.52 34.38
N GLN A 344 0.12 -17.57 33.48
CA GLN A 344 0.20 -16.13 33.78
C GLN A 344 -0.96 -15.62 34.65
N ALA A 345 -2.16 -16.21 34.55
CA ALA A 345 -3.30 -15.84 35.40
C ALA A 345 -3.22 -16.40 36.83
N THR A 346 -2.28 -17.32 37.11
CA THR A 346 -2.07 -17.91 38.45
C THR A 346 -0.94 -17.23 39.23
N ILE A 347 -0.31 -16.19 38.67
CA ILE A 347 0.72 -15.37 39.34
C ILE A 347 0.17 -13.94 39.48
N VAL A 348 -0.82 -13.77 40.37
CA VAL A 348 -1.16 -12.52 41.09
C VAL A 348 -1.56 -12.90 42.50
#